data_AF-A0A9P6AX34-F1
#
_entry.id   AF-A0A9P6AX34-F1
#
_cell.length_a   1.000
_cell.length_b   1.000
_cell.length_c   1.000
_cell.angle_alpha   90.00
_cell.angle_beta   90.00
_cell.angle_gamma   90.00
#
_symmetry.space_group_name_H-M   'P 1'
#
loop_
_entity.id
_entity.type
_entity.pdbx_description
1 polymer ?
#
loop_
_entity_poly.entity_id
_entity_poly.type
_entity_poly.pdbx_seq_one_letter_code
_entity_poly.pdbx_strand_id
1 'polypeptide(L)'
;PAWLGNAGTDEGKNTGTLVFSFTSSEDAAKMISLRRIFIFGELCSITRYEERAPIWYCKRCGSISHSMATCRNGDRCKTCSVPVADHETENHPIGE
;
A
#
# COMPACT_ATOMS: atom_id res chain seq x y z
N PRO A 1 5.03 0.52 1.55
CA PRO A 1 5.62 1.80 1.05
C PRO A 1 6.85 1.49 0.20
N ALA A 2 7.17 2.31 -0.81
CA ALA A 2 8.33 2.07 -1.68
C ALA A 2 9.67 2.03 -0.90
N TRP A 3 9.77 2.74 0.23
CA TRP A 3 10.93 2.73 1.14
C TRP A 3 11.13 1.41 1.91
N LEU A 4 10.20 0.46 1.79
CA LEU A 4 10.25 -0.89 2.39
C LEU A 4 10.38 -2.00 1.32
N GLY A 5 10.44 -1.66 0.03
CA GLY A 5 10.50 -2.62 -1.06
C GLY A 5 11.86 -2.64 -1.73
N ASN A 6 12.36 -3.82 -2.10
CA ASN A 6 13.53 -3.94 -2.97
C ASN A 6 13.17 -3.46 -4.39
N ALA A 7 14.14 -2.83 -5.07
CA ALA A 7 14.01 -2.18 -6.38
C ALA A 7 13.39 -3.06 -7.50
N GLY A 8 13.37 -4.38 -7.34
CA GLY A 8 12.75 -5.33 -8.28
C GLY A 8 11.30 -5.75 -7.97
N THR A 9 10.65 -5.22 -6.93
CA THR A 9 9.28 -5.64 -6.52
C THR A 9 8.17 -4.66 -6.90
N ASP A 10 8.49 -3.57 -7.58
CA ASP A 10 7.52 -2.52 -7.95
C ASP A 10 7.00 -2.63 -9.39
N GLU A 11 7.60 -3.46 -10.24
CA GLU A 11 7.23 -3.61 -11.67
C GLU A 11 5.81 -4.18 -11.90
N GLY A 12 5.09 -4.59 -10.85
CA GLY A 12 3.70 -5.09 -10.95
C GLY A 12 2.68 -4.39 -10.05
N LYS A 13 3.09 -3.40 -9.24
CA LYS A 13 2.17 -2.73 -8.32
C LYS A 13 1.55 -1.50 -8.99
N ASN A 14 0.48 -1.69 -9.75
CA ASN A 14 -0.25 -0.58 -10.37
C ASN A 14 -1.25 0.09 -9.40
N THR A 15 -0.86 0.26 -8.13
CA THR A 15 -1.71 0.90 -7.11
C THR A 15 -0.91 1.97 -6.38
N GLY A 16 -1.15 3.22 -6.77
CA GLY A 16 -0.59 4.40 -6.12
C GLY A 16 -1.54 4.97 -5.06
N THR A 17 -1.01 5.82 -4.20
CA THR A 17 -1.83 6.63 -3.30
C THR A 17 -1.20 8.00 -3.19
N LEU A 18 -2.04 9.03 -3.39
CA LEU A 18 -1.64 10.42 -3.26
C LEU A 18 -2.33 11.00 -2.03
N VAL A 19 -1.62 11.88 -1.32
CA VAL A 19 -2.12 12.60 -0.16
C VAL A 19 -1.96 14.09 -0.47
N PHE A 20 -3.07 14.81 -0.39
CA PHE A 20 -3.11 16.25 -0.59
C PHE A 20 -3.37 16.92 0.75
N SER A 21 -2.57 17.94 1.07
CA SER A 21 -2.89 18.85 2.16
C SER A 21 -3.49 20.12 1.57
N PHE A 22 -4.51 20.66 2.24
CA PHE A 22 -5.18 21.89 1.84
C PHE A 22 -5.00 22.93 2.94
N THR A 23 -4.81 24.18 2.53
CA THR A 23 -4.74 25.33 3.45
C THR A 23 -6.12 25.85 3.83
N SER A 24 -7.12 25.63 2.97
CA SER A 24 -8.53 25.98 3.20
C SER A 24 -9.39 24.73 3.38
N SER A 25 -10.21 24.72 4.42
CA SER A 25 -11.20 23.66 4.66
C SER A 25 -12.29 23.62 3.58
N GLU A 26 -12.59 24.77 2.96
CA GLU A 26 -13.56 24.87 1.87
C GLU A 26 -13.07 24.15 0.61
N ASP A 27 -11.80 24.32 0.26
CA ASP A 27 -11.20 23.67 -0.92
C ASP A 27 -11.07 22.16 -0.71
N ALA A 28 -10.73 21.73 0.50
CA ALA A 28 -10.76 20.32 0.87
C ALA A 28 -12.18 19.73 0.69
N ALA A 29 -13.20 20.43 1.17
CA ALA A 29 -14.59 19.99 1.04
C ALA A 29 -15.05 19.91 -0.42
N LYS A 30 -14.69 20.91 -1.25
CA LYS A 30 -14.94 20.91 -2.70
C LYS A 30 -14.28 19.70 -3.35
N MET A 31 -13.02 19.40 -3.02
CA MET A 31 -12.32 18.25 -3.58
C MET A 31 -12.99 16.92 -3.19
N ILE A 32 -13.30 16.72 -1.90
CA ILE A 32 -14.02 15.52 -1.43
C ILE A 32 -15.39 15.37 -2.13
N SER A 33 -16.09 16.47 -2.40
CA SER A 33 -17.41 16.44 -3.05
C SER A 33 -17.40 15.84 -4.46
N LEU A 34 -16.26 15.91 -5.17
CA LEU A 34 -16.11 15.34 -6.51
C LEU A 34 -16.18 13.81 -6.53
N ARG A 35 -15.91 13.16 -5.38
CA ARG A 35 -15.84 11.69 -5.17
C ARG A 35 -14.77 10.95 -5.98
N ARG A 36 -14.49 11.37 -7.21
CA ARG A 36 -13.50 10.79 -8.11
C ARG A 36 -12.74 11.89 -8.86
N ILE A 37 -11.50 11.59 -9.23
CA ILE A 37 -10.62 12.50 -9.98
C ILE A 37 -9.78 11.69 -10.96
N PHE A 38 -9.52 12.26 -12.14
CA PHE A 38 -8.58 11.68 -13.10
C PHE A 38 -7.16 12.10 -12.75
N ILE A 39 -6.28 11.12 -12.54
CA ILE A 39 -4.87 11.35 -12.25
C ILE A 39 -4.06 10.37 -13.10
N PHE A 40 -3.07 10.89 -13.85
CA PHE A 40 -2.22 10.09 -14.75
C PHE A 40 -3.01 9.18 -15.72
N GLY A 41 -4.18 9.63 -16.19
CA GLY A 41 -5.02 8.86 -17.12
C GLY A 41 -5.95 7.84 -16.45
N GLU A 42 -5.89 7.70 -15.13
CA GLU A 42 -6.69 6.74 -14.36
C GLU A 42 -7.75 7.44 -13.51
N LEU A 43 -8.94 6.83 -13.40
CA LEU A 43 -10.03 7.34 -12.56
C LEU A 43 -9.83 6.88 -11.10
N CYS A 44 -9.44 7.80 -10.24
CA CYS A 44 -9.11 7.55 -8.84
C CYS A 44 -10.25 7.96 -7.90
N SER A 45 -10.43 7.22 -6.80
CA SER A 45 -11.38 7.56 -5.73
C SER A 45 -10.78 8.55 -4.74
N ILE A 46 -11.60 9.47 -4.24
CA ILE A 46 -11.23 10.45 -3.22
C ILE A 46 -11.85 10.07 -1.88
N THR A 47 -11.07 10.12 -0.80
CA THR A 47 -11.54 9.93 0.57
C THR A 47 -10.81 10.84 1.54
N ARG A 48 -11.43 11.17 2.68
CA ARG A 48 -10.74 11.87 3.77
C ARG A 48 -9.62 10.98 4.31
N TYR A 49 -8.52 11.60 4.71
CA TYR A 49 -7.38 10.85 5.22
C TYR A 49 -7.73 10.10 6.51
N GLU A 50 -8.49 10.74 7.42
CA GLU A 50 -8.88 10.15 8.71
C GLU A 50 -9.88 9.00 8.58
N GLU A 51 -10.69 8.98 7.52
CA GLU A 51 -11.68 7.93 7.24
C GLU A 51 -11.08 6.75 6.46
N ARG A 52 -9.79 6.84 6.11
CA ARG A 52 -9.12 5.75 5.39
C ARG A 52 -8.94 4.57 6.33
N ALA A 53 -9.39 3.38 5.89
CA ALA A 53 -9.18 2.16 6.65
C ALA A 53 -7.69 2.03 7.04
N PRO A 54 -7.39 1.68 8.30
CA PRO A 54 -6.02 1.56 8.76
C PRO A 54 -5.25 0.65 7.81
N ILE A 55 -4.04 1.05 7.45
CA ILE A 55 -3.17 0.21 6.65
C ILE A 55 -2.82 -1.02 7.49
N TRP A 56 -3.30 -2.19 7.06
CA TRP A 56 -2.93 -3.47 7.63
C TRP A 56 -2.23 -4.31 6.58
N TYR A 57 -1.18 -5.00 7.04
CA TYR A 57 -0.37 -5.87 6.21
C TYR A 57 -0.92 -7.29 6.28
N CYS A 58 -1.07 -7.93 5.12
CA CYS A 58 -1.40 -9.35 5.06
C CYS A 58 -0.28 -10.14 5.72
N LYS A 59 -0.62 -10.99 6.70
CA LYS A 59 0.40 -11.74 7.45
C LYS A 59 1.10 -12.85 6.62
N ARG A 60 0.55 -13.22 5.45
CA ARG A 60 1.15 -14.20 4.51
C ARG A 60 2.19 -13.55 3.60
N CYS A 61 1.79 -12.52 2.87
CA CYS A 61 2.64 -11.95 1.82
C CYS A 61 3.17 -10.55 2.13
N GLY A 62 2.85 -9.98 3.30
CA GLY A 62 3.29 -8.65 3.71
C GLY A 62 2.69 -7.50 2.90
N SER A 63 1.81 -7.77 1.92
CA SER A 63 1.21 -6.72 1.08
C SER A 63 -0.02 -6.10 1.74
N ILE A 64 -0.35 -4.90 1.30
CA ILE A 64 -1.41 -4.08 1.89
C ILE A 64 -2.79 -4.49 1.37
N SER A 65 -3.83 -4.19 2.16
CA SER A 65 -5.22 -4.08 1.69
C SER A 65 -5.87 -5.37 1.15
N HIS A 66 -5.53 -6.54 1.70
CA HIS A 66 -6.28 -7.78 1.44
C HIS A 66 -6.12 -8.80 2.58
N SER A 67 -7.14 -9.63 2.79
CA SER A 67 -7.14 -10.60 3.89
C SER A 67 -6.29 -11.81 3.57
N MET A 68 -5.78 -12.49 4.60
CA MET A 68 -5.09 -13.78 4.42
C MET A 68 -5.98 -14.79 3.70
N ALA A 69 -7.30 -14.77 3.96
CA ALA A 69 -8.26 -15.67 3.32
C ALA A 69 -8.40 -15.43 1.82
N THR A 70 -8.18 -14.20 1.36
CA THR A 70 -8.27 -13.79 -0.05
C THR A 70 -6.89 -13.58 -0.69
N CYS A 71 -5.82 -13.98 0.00
CA CYS A 71 -4.46 -13.77 -0.45
C CYS A 71 -4.14 -14.75 -1.59
N ARG A 72 -3.82 -14.19 -2.76
CA ARG A 72 -3.37 -14.95 -3.95
C ARG A 72 -1.85 -15.09 -4.02
N ASN A 73 -1.15 -14.30 -3.20
CA ASN A 73 0.29 -14.41 -3.05
C ASN A 73 0.56 -15.53 -2.03
N GLY A 74 1.49 -16.44 -2.34
CA GLY A 74 1.96 -17.43 -1.36
C GLY A 74 2.62 -16.76 -0.15
N ASP A 75 3.12 -17.57 0.78
CA ASP A 75 3.85 -17.05 1.94
C ASP A 75 5.17 -16.41 1.48
N ARG A 76 5.41 -15.17 1.91
CA ARG A 76 6.60 -14.38 1.58
C ARG A 76 7.25 -13.82 2.83
N CYS A 77 8.57 -13.70 2.79
CA CYS A 77 9.35 -13.05 3.84
C CYS A 77 8.87 -11.61 4.05
N LYS A 78 8.60 -11.23 5.30
CA LYS A 78 8.05 -9.90 5.62
C LYS A 78 9.09 -8.78 5.52
N THR A 79 10.37 -9.14 5.47
CA THR A 79 11.50 -8.18 5.38
C THR A 79 11.87 -7.89 3.94
N CYS A 80 11.97 -8.90 3.08
CA CYS A 80 12.45 -8.74 1.69
C CYS A 80 11.44 -9.18 0.61
N SER A 81 10.27 -9.69 1.00
CA SER A 81 9.20 -10.12 0.09
C SER A 81 9.56 -11.29 -0.85
N VAL A 82 10.65 -12.02 -0.60
CA VAL A 82 11.02 -13.25 -1.31
C VAL A 82 10.17 -14.43 -0.77
N PRO A 83 9.80 -15.45 -1.56
CA PRO A 83 9.06 -16.61 -1.06
C PRO A 83 9.72 -17.24 0.18
N VAL A 84 8.92 -17.67 1.16
CA VAL A 84 9.45 -18.30 2.38
C VAL A 84 10.17 -19.63 2.09
N ALA A 85 9.88 -20.24 0.93
CA ALA A 85 10.60 -21.41 0.43
C ALA A 85 12.09 -21.14 0.19
N ASP A 86 12.48 -19.88 -0.12
CA ASP A 86 13.87 -19.50 -0.31
C ASP A 86 14.53 -19.18 1.04
N HIS A 87 13.83 -18.45 1.93
CA HIS A 87 14.24 -18.26 3.32
C HIS A 87 13.13 -17.70 4.21
N GLU A 88 13.21 -18.00 5.51
CA GLU A 88 12.31 -17.47 6.52
C GLU A 88 12.65 -16.04 6.95
N THR A 89 11.65 -15.31 7.48
CA THR A 89 11.82 -13.91 7.92
C THR A 89 12.83 -13.78 9.06
N GLU A 90 12.93 -14.79 9.91
CA GLU A 90 13.87 -14.87 11.03
C GLU A 90 15.33 -14.98 10.61
N ASN A 91 15.61 -15.37 9.37
CA ASN A 91 16.98 -15.49 8.84
C ASN A 91 17.58 -14.15 8.42
N HIS A 92 16.86 -13.04 8.59
CA HIS A 92 17.41 -11.71 8.37
C HIS A 92 18.24 -11.26 9.58
N PRO A 93 19.43 -10.67 9.37
CA PRO A 93 20.19 -10.09 10.46
C PRO A 93 19.34 -9.02 11.15
N ILE A 94 19.19 -9.14 12.46
CA ILE A 94 18.59 -8.10 13.31
C ILE A 94 19.61 -6.96 13.32
N GLY A 95 19.29 -5.84 12.68
CA GLY A 95 20.19 -4.69 12.66
C GLY A 95 20.53 -4.22 14.08
N GLU A 96 21.82 -4.06 14.35
CA GLU A 96 22.37 -3.37 15.54
C GLU A 96 21.97 -1.89 15.57
#